data_AF-A0A7X5AL80-F1
#
_entry.id   AF-A0A7X5AL80-F1
#
_cell.length_a   1.000
_cell.length_b   1.000
_cell.length_c   1.000
_cell.angle_alpha   90.00
_cell.angle_beta   90.00
_cell.angle_gamma   90.00
#
_symmetry.space_group_name_H-M   'P 1'
#
loop_
_entity.id
_entity.type
_entity.pdbx_description
1 polymer ?
#
loop_
_entity_poly.entity_id
_entity_poly.type
_entity_poly.pdbx_seq_one_letter_code
_entity_poly.pdbx_strand_id
1 'polypeptide(L)'
;MTTSTLTGKAPLRCMLFSLLLAAPLVMANDGQDLTFEGDGTFNGPHGGQEVHAAVVDVDSGDVVATESGTVSADEAPAFSFDFPGVLKEGGSYEVHYWIDSNFGGGREGACDPKGTDHQWSVSLEATSEALTHEDTHRPAEQADVCATFE
;
A
#
# COMPACT_ATOMS: atom_id res chain seq x y z
N MET A 1 34.05 67.69 42.19
CA MET A 1 33.97 67.54 40.73
C MET A 1 35.16 66.66 40.33
N THR A 2 35.06 65.50 39.69
CA THR A 2 33.97 64.73 39.08
C THR A 2 34.58 63.34 38.78
N THR A 3 33.82 62.25 39.00
CA THR A 3 33.88 60.90 38.36
C THR A 3 35.18 60.07 38.38
N SER A 4 35.23 58.86 38.97
CA SER A 4 34.65 57.55 38.52
C SER A 4 35.12 57.14 37.12
N THR A 5 35.53 55.90 36.80
CA THR A 5 35.21 54.58 37.37
C THR A 5 36.16 53.51 36.79
N LEU A 6 36.55 52.51 37.60
CA LEU A 6 37.22 51.29 37.15
C LEU A 6 36.19 50.20 36.79
N THR A 7 36.39 49.65 35.59
CA THR A 7 36.35 48.25 35.16
C THR A 7 35.44 47.26 35.90
N GLY A 8 34.51 46.69 35.14
CA GLY A 8 33.51 45.74 35.60
C GLY A 8 33.99 44.30 35.81
N LYS A 9 33.11 43.55 36.48
CA LYS A 9 32.97 42.09 36.40
C LYS A 9 31.53 41.76 36.78
N ALA A 10 30.76 41.25 35.82
CA ALA A 10 29.41 40.73 36.06
C ALA A 10 29.45 39.19 36.12
N PRO A 11 28.56 38.56 36.91
CA PRO A 11 28.68 37.17 37.30
C PRO A 11 28.14 36.18 36.26
N LEU A 12 28.69 34.97 36.32
CA LEU A 12 28.31 33.79 35.54
C LEU A 12 26.86 33.40 35.86
N ARG A 13 25.94 33.60 34.91
CA ARG A 13 24.54 33.19 35.02
C ARG A 13 24.39 31.79 34.42
N CYS A 14 24.20 30.81 35.29
CA CYS A 14 23.87 29.43 34.93
C CYS A 14 22.47 29.41 34.28
N MET A 15 22.40 29.31 32.95
CA MET A 15 21.13 29.06 32.25
C MET A 15 20.96 27.55 32.08
N LEU A 16 20.07 26.97 32.89
CA LEU A 16 19.46 25.67 32.61
C LEU A 16 18.50 25.86 31.44
N PHE A 17 18.94 25.47 30.24
CA PHE A 17 18.05 25.25 29.11
C PHE A 17 17.35 23.90 29.33
N SER A 18 16.14 23.94 29.86
CA SER A 18 15.25 22.78 29.84
C SER A 18 14.83 22.52 28.39
N LEU A 19 15.52 21.58 27.74
CA LEU A 19 15.18 21.07 26.42
C LEU A 19 13.93 20.18 26.57
N LEU A 20 12.75 20.77 26.37
CA LEU A 20 11.51 20.00 26.21
C LEU A 20 11.59 19.27 24.86
N LEU A 21 11.99 17.99 24.89
CA LEU A 21 11.74 17.08 23.77
C LEU A 21 10.22 16.89 23.67
N ALA A 22 9.57 17.61 22.77
CA ALA A 22 8.27 17.20 22.26
C ALA A 22 8.52 16.01 21.32
N ALA A 23 8.36 14.79 21.84
CA ALA A 23 8.25 13.62 20.97
C ALA A 23 6.97 13.81 20.13
N PRO A 24 7.01 13.65 18.79
CA PRO A 24 5.79 13.62 18.01
C PRO A 24 4.95 12.44 18.49
N LEU A 25 3.70 12.69 18.88
CA LEU A 25 2.71 11.62 18.95
C LEU A 25 2.54 11.11 17.52
N VAL A 26 3.09 9.93 17.24
CA VAL A 26 2.55 9.08 16.18
C VAL A 26 1.13 8.76 16.62
N MET A 27 0.15 9.36 15.95
CA MET A 27 -1.23 8.90 16.03
C MET A 27 -1.20 7.49 15.44
N ALA A 28 -1.57 6.48 16.25
CA ALA A 28 -1.82 5.16 15.70
C ALA A 28 -2.87 5.35 14.60
N ASN A 29 -2.52 4.98 13.37
CA ASN A 29 -3.53 4.77 12.36
C ASN A 29 -4.30 3.53 12.85
N ASP A 30 -5.58 3.65 13.19
CA ASP A 30 -6.36 2.54 13.76
C ASP A 30 -6.60 1.39 12.75
N GLY A 31 -6.01 1.48 11.55
CA GLY A 31 -6.10 0.46 10.53
C GLY A 31 -5.02 -0.61 10.65
N GLN A 32 -5.34 -1.80 10.14
CA GLN A 32 -4.46 -2.95 10.01
C GLN A 32 -3.82 -2.97 8.61
N ASP A 33 -2.60 -3.46 8.54
CA ASP A 33 -1.87 -3.62 7.27
C ASP A 33 -2.44 -4.80 6.47
N LEU A 34 -2.44 -4.67 5.15
CA LEU A 34 -2.65 -5.77 4.21
C LEU A 34 -1.38 -6.02 3.41
N THR A 35 -0.91 -7.26 3.35
CA THR A 35 0.04 -7.73 2.33
C THR A 35 -0.73 -8.62 1.35
N PHE A 36 -0.78 -8.23 0.08
CA PHE A 36 -1.42 -9.00 -0.99
C PHE A 36 -0.36 -9.57 -1.92
N GLU A 37 -0.38 -10.89 -2.12
CA GLU A 37 0.65 -11.62 -2.85
C GLU A 37 0.03 -12.51 -3.94
N GLY A 38 0.78 -12.70 -5.02
CA GLY A 38 0.52 -13.78 -5.97
C GLY A 38 1.60 -14.84 -5.84
N ASP A 39 1.22 -16.10 -5.71
CA ASP A 39 2.17 -17.20 -5.59
C ASP A 39 2.98 -17.43 -6.89
N GLY A 40 3.92 -18.38 -6.86
CA GLY A 40 4.77 -18.68 -8.02
C GLY A 40 4.02 -19.23 -9.26
N THR A 41 2.74 -19.55 -9.17
CA THR A 41 1.98 -20.03 -10.36
C THR A 41 1.78 -18.95 -11.41
N PHE A 42 1.93 -17.67 -11.04
CA PHE A 42 1.92 -16.55 -11.98
C PHE A 42 3.22 -16.42 -12.80
N ASN A 43 4.36 -16.96 -12.32
CA ASN A 43 5.67 -16.76 -12.93
C ASN A 43 5.73 -17.15 -14.41
N GLY A 44 5.22 -18.33 -14.75
CA GLY A 44 5.22 -18.86 -16.11
C GLY A 44 4.31 -18.10 -17.09
N PRO A 45 3.00 -17.98 -16.80
CA PRO A 45 2.06 -17.35 -17.72
C PRO A 45 2.22 -15.83 -17.83
N HIS A 46 2.73 -15.17 -16.79
CA HIS A 46 2.69 -13.71 -16.68
C HIS A 46 4.03 -13.06 -16.30
N GLY A 47 5.13 -13.82 -16.17
CA GLY A 47 6.44 -13.27 -15.83
C GLY A 47 6.86 -12.12 -16.75
N GLY A 48 7.19 -10.98 -16.14
CA GLY A 48 7.57 -9.74 -16.82
C GLY A 48 6.41 -8.82 -17.22
N GLN A 49 5.16 -9.22 -16.99
CA GLN A 49 3.98 -8.39 -17.26
C GLN A 49 3.64 -7.49 -16.06
N GLU A 50 3.03 -6.35 -16.33
CA GLU A 50 2.56 -5.46 -15.26
C GLU A 50 1.36 -6.07 -14.54
N VAL A 51 1.32 -5.87 -13.23
CA VAL A 51 0.20 -6.25 -12.37
C VAL A 51 -0.22 -5.04 -11.57
N HIS A 52 -1.53 -4.82 -11.49
CA HIS A 52 -2.16 -3.69 -10.83
C HIS A 52 -3.20 -4.21 -9.84
N ALA A 53 -3.22 -3.66 -8.63
CA ALA A 53 -4.14 -4.06 -7.56
C ALA A 53 -4.77 -2.83 -6.91
N ALA A 54 -6.04 -2.93 -6.54
CA ALA A 54 -6.83 -1.93 -5.85
C ALA A 54 -7.58 -2.58 -4.69
N VAL A 55 -7.51 -1.97 -3.51
CA VAL A 55 -8.31 -2.36 -2.35
C VAL A 55 -9.59 -1.53 -2.36
N VAL A 56 -10.74 -2.21 -2.35
CA VAL A 56 -12.08 -1.61 -2.41
C VAL A 56 -12.78 -1.88 -1.07
N ASP A 57 -13.30 -0.83 -0.44
CA ASP A 57 -14.18 -0.96 0.72
C ASP A 57 -15.59 -1.32 0.25
N VAL A 58 -16.11 -2.48 0.67
CA VAL A 58 -17.37 -3.03 0.13
C VAL A 58 -18.59 -2.19 0.54
N ASP A 59 -18.56 -1.58 1.73
CA ASP A 59 -19.68 -0.82 2.26
C ASP A 59 -19.88 0.50 1.50
N SER A 60 -18.79 1.18 1.18
CA SER A 60 -18.80 2.45 0.45
C SER A 60 -18.72 2.28 -1.07
N GLY A 61 -18.09 1.20 -1.54
CA GLY A 61 -17.68 1.02 -2.93
C GLY A 61 -16.46 1.84 -3.32
N ASP A 62 -15.78 2.49 -2.37
CA ASP A 62 -14.64 3.35 -2.63
C ASP A 62 -13.34 2.55 -2.79
N VAL A 63 -12.51 2.96 -3.74
CA VAL A 63 -11.11 2.52 -3.81
C VAL A 63 -10.32 3.22 -2.71
N VAL A 64 -9.84 2.45 -1.74
CA VAL A 64 -9.13 2.99 -0.56
C VAL A 64 -7.61 2.95 -0.70
N ALA A 65 -7.08 2.09 -1.58
CA ALA A 65 -5.66 2.07 -1.93
C ALA A 65 -5.43 1.38 -3.29
N THR A 66 -4.29 1.68 -3.93
CA THR A 66 -3.87 1.06 -5.20
C THR A 66 -2.36 0.85 -5.19
N GLU A 67 -1.90 -0.25 -5.76
CA GLU A 67 -0.48 -0.55 -5.99
C GLU A 67 -0.30 -1.18 -7.37
N SER A 68 0.92 -1.09 -7.91
CA SER A 68 1.27 -1.69 -9.20
C SER A 68 2.72 -2.15 -9.20
N GLY A 69 3.02 -3.16 -10.00
CA GLY A 69 4.36 -3.72 -10.10
C GLY A 69 4.49 -4.63 -11.31
N THR A 70 5.45 -5.54 -11.24
CA THR A 70 5.73 -6.51 -12.29
C THR A 70 5.70 -7.90 -11.70
N VAL A 71 5.04 -8.83 -12.39
CA VAL A 71 5.08 -10.25 -12.03
C VAL A 71 6.50 -10.77 -12.26
N SER A 72 7.16 -11.24 -11.21
CA SER A 72 8.45 -11.91 -11.32
C SER A 72 8.34 -13.14 -12.20
N ALA A 73 9.38 -13.44 -12.98
CA ALA A 73 9.46 -14.66 -13.78
C ALA A 73 10.00 -15.87 -12.98
N ASP A 74 10.63 -15.62 -11.82
CA ASP A 74 11.45 -16.63 -11.14
C ASP A 74 11.31 -16.64 -9.60
N GLU A 75 10.67 -15.63 -9.00
CA GLU A 75 10.53 -15.49 -7.54
C GLU A 75 9.15 -15.92 -7.03
N ALA A 76 9.10 -16.39 -5.78
CA ALA A 76 7.87 -16.67 -5.05
C ALA A 76 7.91 -15.91 -3.70
N PRO A 77 6.94 -15.02 -3.42
CA PRO A 77 5.78 -14.69 -4.26
C PRO A 77 6.18 -14.02 -5.58
N ALA A 78 5.39 -14.22 -6.63
CA ALA A 78 5.62 -13.64 -7.95
C ALA A 78 5.39 -12.11 -7.93
N PHE A 79 4.54 -11.61 -7.05
CA PHE A 79 4.43 -10.19 -6.70
C PHE A 79 3.96 -10.08 -5.24
N SER A 80 4.29 -8.99 -4.56
CA SER A 80 3.86 -8.70 -3.19
C SER A 80 3.66 -7.19 -3.04
N PHE A 81 2.49 -6.80 -2.53
CA PHE A 81 2.10 -5.41 -2.30
C PHE A 81 1.70 -5.20 -0.84
N ASP A 82 2.29 -4.20 -0.21
CA ASP A 82 1.95 -3.79 1.14
C ASP A 82 1.03 -2.56 1.10
N PHE A 83 -0.08 -2.63 1.83
CA PHE A 83 -1.04 -1.54 2.01
C PHE A 83 -1.15 -1.20 3.51
N PRO A 84 -0.31 -0.27 4.02
CA PRO A 84 -0.25 0.01 5.44
C PRO A 84 -1.51 0.68 5.98
N GLY A 85 -2.09 0.11 7.03
CA GLY A 85 -3.26 0.63 7.75
C GLY A 85 -4.52 0.82 6.90
N VAL A 86 -4.67 0.05 5.82
CA VAL A 86 -5.81 0.17 4.89
C VAL A 86 -7.09 -0.47 5.43
N LEU A 87 -6.95 -1.53 6.21
CA LEU A 87 -8.07 -2.32 6.72
C LEU A 87 -8.56 -1.77 8.05
N LYS A 88 -9.87 -1.75 8.29
CA LYS A 88 -10.46 -1.43 9.60
C LYS A 88 -11.07 -2.69 10.18
N GLU A 89 -10.86 -2.95 11.47
CA GLU A 89 -11.39 -4.12 12.16
C GLU A 89 -12.90 -4.29 11.89
N GLY A 90 -13.29 -5.49 11.43
CA GLY A 90 -14.68 -5.82 11.12
C GLY A 90 -15.20 -5.25 9.79
N GLY A 91 -14.37 -4.56 9.01
CA GLY A 91 -14.70 -4.13 7.65
C GLY A 91 -14.57 -5.26 6.62
N SER A 92 -15.36 -5.17 5.56
CA SER A 92 -15.29 -6.09 4.41
C SER A 92 -14.69 -5.37 3.21
N TYR A 93 -13.77 -6.03 2.54
CA TYR A 93 -12.98 -5.46 1.45
C TYR A 93 -12.94 -6.42 0.25
N GLU A 94 -12.66 -5.87 -0.93
CA GLU A 94 -12.28 -6.65 -2.09
C GLU A 94 -10.91 -6.17 -2.60
N VAL A 95 -10.06 -7.09 -3.05
CA VAL A 95 -8.89 -6.75 -3.86
C VAL A 95 -9.25 -7.01 -5.31
N HIS A 96 -9.39 -5.94 -6.06
CA HIS A 96 -9.51 -5.99 -7.52
C HIS A 96 -8.12 -5.93 -8.11
N TYR A 97 -7.76 -6.89 -8.94
CA TYR A 97 -6.45 -6.88 -9.57
C TYR A 97 -6.49 -7.45 -10.98
N TRP A 98 -5.54 -7.02 -11.81
CA TRP A 98 -5.41 -7.47 -13.19
C TRP A 98 -3.95 -7.50 -13.62
N ILE A 99 -3.67 -8.29 -14.64
CA ILE A 99 -2.35 -8.40 -15.28
C ILE A 99 -2.49 -7.93 -16.71
N ASP A 100 -1.66 -6.94 -17.08
CA ASP A 100 -1.58 -6.33 -18.41
C ASP A 100 -0.98 -7.29 -19.43
N SER A 101 -1.81 -8.26 -19.82
CA SER A 101 -1.40 -9.39 -20.62
C SER A 101 -1.48 -9.06 -22.11
N ASN A 102 -2.34 -8.11 -22.48
CA ASN A 102 -2.54 -7.65 -23.85
C ASN A 102 -2.83 -8.77 -24.85
N PHE A 103 -3.45 -9.87 -24.41
CA PHE A 103 -3.76 -11.01 -25.26
C PHE A 103 -4.64 -10.57 -26.44
N GLY A 104 -4.24 -10.96 -27.64
CA GLY A 104 -5.00 -10.62 -28.85
C GLY A 104 -4.92 -9.15 -29.29
N GLY A 105 -4.06 -8.32 -28.67
CA GLY A 105 -3.80 -6.94 -29.09
C GLY A 105 -4.49 -5.87 -28.24
N GLY A 106 -4.31 -5.95 -26.92
CA GLY A 106 -4.78 -4.95 -25.95
C GLY A 106 -4.06 -3.61 -25.98
N ARG A 107 -4.40 -2.76 -25.01
CA ARG A 107 -3.84 -1.44 -24.73
C ARG A 107 -2.87 -1.57 -23.56
N GLU A 108 -1.58 -1.54 -23.88
CA GLU A 108 -0.50 -1.49 -22.88
C GLU A 108 -0.75 -0.40 -21.82
N GLY A 109 -0.65 -0.79 -20.56
CA GLY A 109 -0.87 0.07 -19.39
C GLY A 109 -2.33 0.39 -19.08
N ALA A 110 -3.30 -0.31 -19.66
CA ALA A 110 -4.73 -0.11 -19.39
C ALA A 110 -5.47 -1.43 -19.21
N CYS A 111 -6.34 -1.50 -18.19
CA CYS A 111 -7.19 -2.67 -17.98
C CYS A 111 -8.14 -2.85 -19.16
N ASP A 112 -7.99 -3.97 -19.86
CA ASP A 112 -8.87 -4.41 -20.94
C ASP A 112 -9.77 -5.58 -20.52
N PRO A 113 -10.87 -5.85 -21.26
CA PRO A 113 -11.77 -6.95 -20.92
C PRO A 113 -11.05 -8.31 -20.83
N LYS A 114 -11.60 -9.23 -20.02
CA LYS A 114 -11.16 -10.62 -19.72
C LYS A 114 -10.58 -11.49 -20.85
N GLY A 115 -10.86 -11.14 -22.11
CA GLY A 115 -10.28 -11.82 -23.27
C GLY A 115 -8.87 -11.32 -23.64
N THR A 116 -8.47 -10.18 -23.07
CA THR A 116 -7.24 -9.45 -23.35
C THR A 116 -6.35 -9.42 -22.12
N ASP A 117 -6.91 -9.10 -20.95
CA ASP A 117 -6.21 -9.18 -19.67
C ASP A 117 -6.84 -10.21 -18.75
N HIS A 118 -6.04 -10.80 -17.88
CA HIS A 118 -6.61 -11.55 -16.78
C HIS A 118 -6.88 -10.63 -15.60
N GLN A 119 -8.05 -10.82 -15.00
CA GLN A 119 -8.60 -9.91 -13.99
C GLN A 119 -9.43 -10.68 -12.98
N TRP A 120 -9.32 -10.30 -11.71
CA TRP A 120 -9.87 -11.04 -10.58
C TRP A 120 -10.34 -10.08 -9.48
N SER A 121 -11.28 -10.56 -8.66
CA SER A 121 -11.71 -9.91 -7.42
C SER A 121 -11.67 -10.95 -6.30
N VAL A 122 -11.07 -10.57 -5.18
CA VAL A 122 -10.89 -11.41 -3.99
C VAL A 122 -11.52 -10.73 -2.80
N SER A 123 -12.48 -11.38 -2.15
CA SER A 123 -13.07 -10.87 -0.90
C SER A 123 -12.15 -11.10 0.30
N LEU A 124 -12.01 -10.08 1.14
CA LEU A 124 -11.24 -10.08 2.37
C LEU A 124 -12.12 -9.60 3.53
N GLU A 125 -11.94 -10.24 4.69
CA GLU A 125 -12.56 -9.80 5.94
C GLU A 125 -11.47 -9.30 6.88
N ALA A 126 -11.58 -8.05 7.32
CA ALA A 126 -10.58 -7.44 8.19
C ALA A 126 -10.75 -7.91 9.64
N THR A 127 -9.63 -8.27 10.26
CA THR A 127 -9.56 -8.61 11.69
C THR A 127 -8.89 -7.47 12.47
N SER A 128 -8.64 -7.65 13.76
CA SER A 128 -7.84 -6.70 14.55
C SER A 128 -6.32 -6.83 14.30
N GLU A 129 -5.89 -7.77 13.46
CA GLU A 129 -4.51 -8.04 13.11
C GLU A 129 -4.24 -7.73 11.64
N ALA A 130 -2.96 -7.51 11.30
CA ALA A 130 -2.52 -7.42 9.91
C ALA A 130 -2.86 -8.70 9.15
N LEU A 131 -3.22 -8.55 7.87
CA LEU A 131 -3.63 -9.65 7.00
C LEU A 131 -2.60 -9.86 5.90
N THR A 132 -2.18 -11.11 5.71
CA THR A 132 -1.51 -11.53 4.47
C THR A 132 -2.47 -12.41 3.68
N HIS A 133 -2.71 -12.05 2.43
CA HIS A 133 -3.49 -12.85 1.49
C HIS A 133 -2.62 -13.22 0.30
N GLU A 134 -2.46 -14.52 0.05
CA GLU A 134 -1.76 -15.05 -1.12
C GLU A 134 -2.78 -15.66 -2.08
N ASP A 135 -2.76 -15.23 -3.34
CA ASP A 135 -3.60 -15.75 -4.40
C ASP A 135 -2.81 -16.64 -5.38
N THR A 136 -3.51 -17.54 -6.07
CA THR A 136 -2.97 -18.46 -7.07
C THR A 136 -3.54 -18.10 -8.44
N HIS A 137 -2.75 -18.30 -9.50
CA HIS A 137 -3.18 -18.04 -10.87
C HIS A 137 -4.36 -18.95 -11.28
N ARG A 138 -5.58 -18.40 -11.24
CA ARG A 138 -6.84 -19.09 -11.62
C ARG A 138 -7.50 -18.41 -12.83
N PRO A 139 -6.98 -18.59 -14.06
CA PRO A 139 -7.48 -17.88 -15.24
C PRO A 139 -8.92 -18.24 -15.65
N ALA A 140 -9.50 -19.30 -15.05
CA ALA A 140 -10.90 -19.67 -15.24
C ALA A 140 -11.87 -18.93 -14.30
N GLU A 141 -11.36 -18.26 -13.26
CA GLU A 141 -12.14 -17.63 -12.18
C GLU A 141 -12.07 -16.10 -12.24
N GLN A 142 -12.11 -15.55 -13.46
CA GLN A 142 -11.97 -14.11 -13.68
C GLN A 142 -13.23 -13.32 -13.32
N ALA A 143 -13.04 -12.08 -12.86
CA ALA A 143 -14.10 -11.12 -12.52
C ALA A 143 -13.97 -9.84 -13.35
N ASP A 144 -15.09 -9.15 -13.64
CA ASP A 144 -15.09 -7.85 -14.34
C ASP A 144 -14.67 -6.70 -13.39
N VAL A 145 -13.42 -6.24 -13.44
CA VAL A 145 -12.88 -5.25 -12.47
C VAL A 145 -12.32 -3.96 -13.08
N CYS A 146 -12.23 -3.85 -14.41
CA CYS A 146 -11.58 -2.69 -15.03
C CYS A 146 -12.21 -1.34 -14.67
N ALA A 147 -13.51 -1.29 -14.34
CA ALA A 147 -14.18 -0.07 -13.87
C ALA A 147 -13.58 0.51 -12.57
N THR A 148 -12.80 -0.28 -11.82
CA THR A 148 -12.07 0.17 -10.63
C THR A 148 -10.84 1.01 -10.95
N PHE A 149 -10.33 0.93 -12.19
CA PHE A 149 -9.08 1.55 -12.63
C PHE A 149 -9.28 2.69 -13.63
N GLU A 150 -10.50 3.22 -13.76
CA GLU A 150 -10.89 4.32 -14.67
C GLU A 150 -10.95 5.70 -14.00
#